data_AF-A0A024V6F2-F1
#
_entry.id   AF-A0A024V6F2-F1
#
_cell.length_a   1.000
_cell.length_b   1.000
_cell.length_c   1.000
_cell.angle_alpha   90.00
_cell.angle_beta   90.00
_cell.angle_gamma   90.00
#
_symmetry.space_group_name_H-M   'P 1'
#
loop_
_entity.id
_entity.type
_entity.pdbx_description
1 polymer ?
#
loop_
_entity_poly.entity_id
_entity_poly.type
_entity_poly.pdbx_seq_one_letter_code
_entity_poly.pdbx_strand_id
1 'polypeptide(L)' 'MTKYNLIFKKNWFAKSIFGTVGFFVLLDQLARYQYNIPEYRNPNLTMWSWWLEKVNLKRLGVDKEDN' A
#
# COMPACT_ATOMS: atom_id res chain seq x y z
N MET A 1 46.64 -6.53 -9.08
CA MET A 1 45.21 -6.87 -8.89
C MET A 1 44.55 -5.74 -8.12
N THR A 2 43.83 -4.88 -8.83
CA THR A 2 43.24 -3.64 -8.31
C THR A 2 42.01 -3.99 -7.46
N LYS A 3 42.08 -3.72 -6.14
CA LYS A 3 40.96 -3.92 -5.23
C LYS A 3 39.89 -2.87 -5.53
N TYR A 4 38.75 -3.30 -6.10
CA TYR A 4 37.56 -2.47 -6.23
C TYR A 4 36.98 -2.23 -4.83
N ASN A 5 37.45 -1.18 -4.16
CA ASN A 5 36.84 -0.72 -2.93
C ASN A 5 35.51 -0.10 -3.32
N LEU A 6 34.41 -0.85 -3.19
CA LEU A 6 33.06 -0.37 -3.46
C LEU A 6 32.85 0.94 -2.69
N ILE A 7 32.75 2.04 -3.43
CA ILE A 7 32.63 3.44 -2.96
C ILE A 7 31.34 3.67 -2.14
N PHE A 8 30.50 2.65 -1.98
CA PHE A 8 29.26 2.73 -1.23
C PHE A 8 29.54 2.69 0.27
N LYS A 9 29.52 3.87 0.88
CA LYS A 9 29.50 4.06 2.33
C LYS A 9 28.48 3.08 2.95
N LYS A 10 28.92 2.31 3.95
CA LYS A 10 28.08 1.35 4.69
C LYS A 10 26.74 2.03 5.06
N ASN A 11 25.62 1.42 4.67
CA ASN A 11 24.23 1.91 4.82
C ASN A 11 23.70 2.93 3.79
N TRP A 12 24.44 3.29 2.74
CA TRP A 12 23.95 4.21 1.70
C TRP A 12 22.72 3.67 0.95
N PHE A 13 22.72 2.39 0.61
CA PHE A 13 21.59 1.73 -0.07
C PHE A 13 20.31 1.74 0.77
N ALA A 14 20.40 1.33 2.04
CA ALA A 14 19.27 1.35 2.96
C ALA A 14 18.73 2.79 3.14
N LYS A 15 19.62 3.77 3.32
CA LYS A 15 19.22 5.18 3.45
C LYS A 15 18.51 5.70 2.19
N SER A 16 18.96 5.29 1.01
CA SER A 16 18.33 5.65 -0.27
C SER A 16 16.94 5.02 -0.43
N ILE A 17 16.78 3.73 -0.09
CA ILE A 17 15.48 3.06 -0.13
C ILE A 17 14.51 3.69 0.86
N PHE A 18 14.90 3.81 2.14
CA PHE A 18 14.03 4.40 3.17
C PHE A 18 13.69 5.86 2.87
N GLY A 19 14.64 6.64 2.33
CA GLY A 19 14.38 8.01 1.90
C GLY A 19 13.39 8.09 0.75
N THR A 20 13.50 7.19 -0.24
CA THR A 20 12.59 7.14 -1.39
C THR A 20 11.18 6.71 -0.95
N VAL A 21 11.06 5.65 -0.16
CA VAL A 21 9.78 5.18 0.37
C VAL A 21 9.12 6.26 1.24
N GLY A 22 9.89 6.89 2.15
CA GLY A 22 9.39 7.98 2.99
C GLY A 22 8.91 9.18 2.17
N PHE A 23 9.61 9.53 1.09
CA PHE A 23 9.20 10.61 0.18
C PHE A 23 7.85 10.34 -0.49
N PHE A 24 7.63 9.12 -1.00
CA PHE A 24 6.35 8.75 -1.61
C PHE A 24 5.19 8.75 -0.60
N VAL A 25 5.42 8.29 0.63
CA VAL A 25 4.42 8.30 1.69
C VAL A 25 4.03 9.73 2.05
N LEU A 26 5.01 10.63 2.21
CA LEU A 26 4.74 12.04 2.51
C LEU A 26 3.97 12.75 1.38
N LEU A 27 4.33 12.46 0.12
CA LEU A 27 3.59 13.01 -1.02
C LEU A 27 2.15 12.50 -1.09
N ASP A 28 1.92 11.21 -0.86
CA ASP A 28 0.57 10.63 -0.83
C ASP A 28 -0.27 11.27 0.29
N GLN A 29 0.32 11.44 1.48
CA GLN A 29 -0.37 12.06 2.61
C GLN A 29 -0.65 13.56 2.38
N LEU A 30 0.28 14.29 1.78
CA LEU A 30 0.08 15.69 1.38
C LEU A 30 -1.00 15.84 0.31
N ALA A 31 -1.02 14.97 -0.69
CA ALA A 31 -2.06 14.98 -1.72
C ALA A 31 -3.44 14.73 -1.09
N ARG A 32 -3.56 13.75 -0.19
CA ARG A 32 -4.82 13.49 0.52
C ARG A 32 -5.26 14.66 1.38
N TYR A 33 -4.32 15.32 2.06
CA TYR A 33 -4.58 16.51 2.86
C TYR A 33 -5.06 17.69 2.01
N GLN A 34 -4.39 17.96 0.88
CA GLN A 34 -4.71 19.09 0.02
C GLN A 34 -6.05 18.93 -0.73
N TYR A 35 -6.34 17.72 -1.20
CA TYR A 35 -7.56 17.45 -1.98
C TYR A 35 -8.75 17.03 -1.13
N ASN A 36 -8.61 17.03 0.21
CA ASN A 36 -9.66 16.62 1.15
C ASN A 36 -10.28 15.27 0.76
N ILE A 37 -9.43 14.36 0.26
CA ILE A 37 -9.88 13.04 -0.20
C ILE A 37 -10.36 12.32 1.05
N PRO A 38 -11.67 11.99 1.15
CA PRO A 38 -12.21 11.40 2.36
C PRO A 38 -11.46 10.10 2.64
N GLU A 39 -10.88 10.00 3.84
CA GLU A 39 -10.14 8.83 4.31
C GLU A 39 -11.06 7.62 4.51
N TYR A 40 -12.37 7.84 4.41
CA TYR A 40 -13.37 6.80 4.28
C TYR A 40 -13.18 6.05 2.97
N ARG A 41 -12.45 4.93 3.07
CA ARG A 41 -12.41 3.92 2.02
C ARG A 41 -13.83 3.41 1.82
N ASN A 42 -14.50 3.85 0.75
CA ASN A 42 -15.78 3.27 0.37
C ASN A 42 -15.50 1.90 -0.26
N PRO A 43 -15.78 0.79 0.46
CA PRO A 43 -15.49 -0.54 -0.06
C PRO A 43 -16.28 -0.80 -1.34
N ASN A 44 -17.48 -0.22 -1.49
CA ASN A 44 -18.34 -0.38 -2.67
C ASN A 44 -17.76 0.26 -3.94
N LEU A 45 -16.83 1.22 -3.82
CA LEU A 45 -16.22 1.90 -4.97
C LEU A 45 -14.79 1.43 -5.25
N THR A 46 -14.11 0.86 -4.25
CA THR A 46 -12.68 0.53 -4.33
C THR A 46 -12.37 -0.95 -4.28
N MET A 47 -13.37 -1.79 -3.96
CA MET A 47 -13.22 -3.24 -3.92
C MET A 47 -13.95 -3.88 -5.09
N TRP A 48 -13.42 -5.02 -5.54
CA TRP A 48 -14.02 -5.79 -6.62
C TRP A 48 -15.42 -6.29 -6.22
N SER A 49 -16.40 -6.19 -7.13
CA SER A 49 -17.80 -6.52 -6.85
C SER A 49 -18.00 -7.95 -6.31
N TRP A 50 -17.29 -8.94 -6.88
CA TRP A 50 -17.26 -10.32 -6.35
C TRP A 50 -16.76 -10.41 -4.90
N TRP A 51 -15.76 -9.62 -4.52
CA TRP A 51 -15.25 -9.62 -3.14
C TRP A 51 -16.26 -9.00 -2.16
N LEU A 52 -16.94 -7.93 -2.58
CA LEU A 52 -18.03 -7.33 -1.81
C LEU A 52 -19.19 -8.30 -1.59
N GLU A 53 -19.55 -9.07 -2.63
CA GLU A 53 -20.58 -10.10 -2.54
C GLU A 53 -20.20 -11.19 -1.51
N LYS A 54 -18.99 -11.75 -1.58
CA LYS A 54 -18.52 -12.77 -0.62
C LYS A 54 -18.49 -12.22 0.82
N VAL A 55 -18.03 -10.98 1.04
CA VAL A 55 -18.04 -10.34 2.38
C VAL A 55 -19.46 -10.12 2.89
N ASN A 56 -20.38 -9.70 2.03
CA ASN A 56 -21.78 -9.47 2.42
C ASN A 56 -22.50 -10.79 2.74
N LEU A 57 -22.29 -11.84 1.95
CA LEU A 57 -22.80 -13.19 2.21
C LEU A 57 -22.30 -13.74 3.56
N LYS A 58 -21.01 -13.53 3.87
CA LYS A 58 -20.44 -13.89 5.18
C LYS A 58 -21.10 -13.14 6.34
N ARG A 59 -21.42 -11.85 6.18
CA ARG A 59 -22.14 -11.06 7.21
C ARG A 59 -23.57 -11.54 7.41
N LEU A 60 -24.20 -12.02 6.35
CA LEU A 60 -25.56 -12.58 6.37
C LEU A 60 -25.60 -14.02 6.91
N GLY A 61 -24.45 -14.58 7.33
CA GLY A 61 -24.38 -15.96 7.82
C GLY A 61 -24.65 -17.01 6.74
N VAL A 62 -24.56 -16.63 5.47
CA VAL A 62 -24.67 -17.57 4.35
C VAL A 62 -23.28 -18.13 4.09
N ASP A 63 -22.95 -19.22 4.78
CA ASP A 63 -21.83 -20.06 4.38
C ASP A 63 -22.20 -20.69 3.03
N LYS A 64 -21.63 -20.17 1.94
CA LYS A 64 -21.62 -20.88 0.66
C LYS A 64 -20.82 -22.17 0.93
N GLU A 65 -21.51 -23.29 1.14
CA GLU A 65 -20.96 -24.60 0.82
C GLU A 65 -20.67 -24.59 -0.68
N ASP A 66 -19.44 -24.16 -1.02
CA ASP A 66 -18.87 -24.29 -2.35
C ASP A 66 -18.65 -25.82 -2.56
N ASN A 67 -19.65 -26.49 -3.14
CA ASN A 67 -19.51 -27.82 -3.78
C ASN A 67 -18.79 -27.69 -5.12
#